data_AF-A0A8J5LGI1-F1
#
_entry.id   AF-A0A8J5LGI1-F1
#
_cell.length_a   1.000
_cell.length_b   1.000
_cell.length_c   1.000
_cell.angle_alpha   90.00
_cell.angle_beta   90.00
_cell.angle_gamma   90.00
#
_symmetry.space_group_name_H-M   'P 1'
#
loop_
_entity.id
_entity.type
_entity.pdbx_description
1 polymer ?
#
loop_
_entity_poly.entity_id
_entity_poly.type
_entity_poly.pdbx_seq_one_letter_code
_entity_poly.pdbx_strand_id
1 'polypeptide(L)'
;MLGFDNLRSQSVAPPQWTMRNKGDRNRILLCILNMSKEILGCLPKVVGIDIVEMTLWAKENNTVVSSRVITHGGQDTSGLIQGHSQVTVERDLVSQAEEEDMEALLGTYVMGIGEAEAFSERLKRELLALEAANVHALVECESIIEEVLLVLIFYSSILYAESLARSLQL
;
A
#
# COMPACT_ATOMS: atom_id res chain seq x y z
N MET A 1 -16.43 -7.69 8.92
CA MET A 1 -16.28 -6.83 7.74
C MET A 1 -16.01 -5.41 8.23
N LEU A 2 -14.81 -4.87 8.02
CA LEU A 2 -14.58 -3.44 8.20
C LEU A 2 -15.13 -2.74 6.97
N GLY A 3 -16.23 -1.98 7.14
CA GLY A 3 -17.01 -1.37 6.05
C GLY A 3 -16.31 -0.21 5.36
N PHE A 4 -15.22 -0.49 4.63
CA PHE A 4 -14.52 0.50 3.82
C PHE A 4 -15.19 0.76 2.46
N ASP A 5 -16.12 -0.12 2.02
CA ASP A 5 -16.66 -0.08 0.66
C ASP A 5 -17.98 0.68 0.50
N ASN A 6 -18.50 1.33 1.55
CA ASN A 6 -19.86 1.90 1.53
C ASN A 6 -19.93 3.43 1.37
N LEU A 7 -19.11 4.00 0.48
CA LEU A 7 -19.02 5.46 0.30
C LEU A 7 -19.93 6.04 -0.80
N ARG A 8 -20.65 5.21 -1.57
CA ARG A 8 -21.49 5.73 -2.67
C ARG A 8 -22.97 5.93 -2.29
N SER A 9 -23.45 5.35 -1.20
CA SER A 9 -24.90 5.33 -0.88
C SER A 9 -25.28 5.84 0.52
N GLN A 10 -24.31 6.16 1.39
CA GLN A 10 -24.58 6.84 2.66
C GLN A 10 -23.81 8.16 2.72
N SER A 11 -24.48 9.22 3.17
CA SER A 11 -23.87 10.50 3.52
C SER A 11 -22.99 10.32 4.77
N VAL A 12 -21.88 9.59 4.62
CA VAL A 12 -20.90 9.40 5.67
C VAL A 12 -19.97 10.61 5.62
N ALA A 13 -19.81 11.28 6.76
CA ALA A 13 -18.85 12.38 6.88
C ALA A 13 -17.47 11.94 6.37
N PRO A 14 -16.68 12.84 5.75
CA PRO A 14 -15.36 12.50 5.24
C PRO A 14 -14.54 11.77 6.32
N PRO A 15 -13.79 10.71 5.98
CA PRO A 15 -13.03 9.97 6.96
C PRO A 15 -12.07 10.90 7.70
N GLN A 16 -12.26 11.04 9.02
CA GLN A 16 -11.44 11.87 9.90
C GLN A 16 -10.51 10.98 10.70
N TRP A 17 -9.25 11.38 10.79
CA TRP A 17 -8.22 10.68 11.53
C TRP A 17 -7.33 11.68 12.26
N THR A 18 -6.84 11.28 13.44
CA THR A 18 -5.96 12.09 14.29
C THR A 18 -4.67 11.33 14.55
N MET A 19 -3.57 12.05 14.67
CA MET A 19 -2.24 11.50 14.98
C MET A 19 -1.80 11.95 16.37
N ARG A 20 -0.95 11.15 17.03
CA ARG A 20 -0.46 11.45 18.39
C ARG A 20 0.49 12.64 18.41
N ASN A 21 1.22 12.87 17.33
CA ASN A 21 2.16 13.99 17.21
C ASN A 21 2.16 14.59 15.79
N LYS A 22 2.66 15.82 15.68
CA LYS A 22 2.75 16.57 14.40
C LYS A 22 3.73 15.92 13.42
N GLY A 23 4.78 15.27 13.92
CA GLY A 23 5.81 14.63 13.09
C GLY A 23 5.27 13.43 12.30
N ASP A 24 4.54 12.53 12.96
CA ASP A 24 3.93 11.34 12.37
C ASP A 24 2.87 11.72 11.33
N ARG A 25 2.08 12.75 11.64
CA ARG A 25 1.16 13.35 10.66
C ARG A 25 1.92 13.81 9.41
N ASN A 26 3.01 14.57 9.58
CA ASN A 26 3.81 15.08 8.47
C ASN A 26 4.49 13.95 7.66
N ARG A 27 4.99 12.89 8.34
CA ARG A 27 5.55 11.70 7.70
C ARG A 27 4.53 11.01 6.80
N ILE A 28 3.35 10.70 7.33
CA ILE A 28 2.30 10.02 6.57
C ILE A 28 1.86 10.88 5.38
N LEU A 29 1.66 12.18 5.59
CA LEU A 29 1.31 13.10 4.51
C LEU A 29 2.38 13.11 3.40
N LEU A 30 3.66 13.20 3.76
CA LEU A 30 4.75 13.20 2.78
C LEU A 30 4.84 11.86 2.03
N CYS A 31 4.66 10.73 2.72
CA CYS A 31 4.59 9.41 2.10
C CYS A 31 3.44 9.32 1.08
N ILE A 32 2.25 9.79 1.43
CA ILE A 32 1.08 9.78 0.52
C ILE A 32 1.35 10.66 -0.69
N LEU A 33 1.91 11.87 -0.50
CA LEU A 33 2.22 12.78 -1.60
C LEU A 33 3.28 12.21 -2.54
N ASN A 34 4.32 11.57 -1.99
CA ASN A 34 5.36 10.91 -2.78
C ASN A 34 4.81 9.72 -3.56
N MET A 35 4.02 8.85 -2.93
CA MET A 35 3.37 7.74 -3.62
C MET A 35 2.41 8.23 -4.70
N SER A 36 1.65 9.29 -4.44
CA SER A 36 0.75 9.89 -5.44
C SER A 36 1.54 10.41 -6.65
N LYS A 37 2.70 11.03 -6.41
CA LYS A 37 3.59 11.50 -7.47
C LYS A 37 4.21 10.34 -8.25
N GLU A 38 4.66 9.28 -7.58
CA GLU A 38 5.32 8.13 -8.20
C GLU A 38 4.34 7.25 -9.00
N ILE A 39 3.15 7.00 -8.46
CA ILE A 39 2.18 6.05 -9.03
C ILE A 39 1.20 6.77 -9.98
N LEU A 40 0.66 7.92 -9.58
CA LEU A 40 -0.41 8.62 -10.31
C LEU A 40 0.12 9.79 -11.16
N GLY A 41 1.40 10.17 -11.00
CA GLY A 41 2.01 11.30 -11.71
C GLY A 41 1.43 12.66 -11.33
N CYS A 42 0.50 12.72 -10.38
CA CYS A 42 -0.20 13.93 -9.96
C CYS A 42 -0.26 14.03 -8.43
N LEU A 43 -0.26 15.26 -7.93
CA LEU A 43 -0.38 15.51 -6.49
C LEU A 43 -1.84 15.80 -6.13
N PRO A 44 -2.37 15.20 -5.06
CA PRO A 44 -3.71 15.50 -4.58
C PRO A 44 -3.81 16.94 -4.06
N LYS A 45 -5.01 17.51 -4.09
CA LYS A 45 -5.27 18.85 -3.54
C LYS A 45 -5.14 18.82 -2.02
N VAL A 46 -4.19 19.58 -1.48
CA VAL A 46 -3.98 19.73 -0.05
C VAL A 46 -4.61 21.04 0.43
N VAL A 47 -5.39 20.98 1.51
CA VAL A 47 -6.06 22.15 2.13
C VAL A 47 -5.73 22.20 3.62
N GLY A 48 -5.52 23.40 4.17
CA GLY A 48 -5.26 23.59 5.60
C GLY A 48 -3.85 23.22 6.07
N ILE A 49 -2.93 22.97 5.13
CA ILE A 49 -1.52 22.71 5.40
C ILE A 49 -0.69 23.81 4.74
N ASP A 50 0.24 24.39 5.49
CA ASP A 50 1.27 25.25 4.94
C ASP A 50 2.32 24.39 4.22
N ILE A 51 2.31 24.49 2.89
CA ILE A 51 3.19 23.73 2.01
C ILE A 51 4.65 24.15 2.22
N VAL A 52 4.91 25.41 2.57
CA VAL A 52 6.27 25.93 2.80
C VAL A 52 6.82 25.34 4.08
N GLU A 53 6.04 25.38 5.16
CA GLU A 53 6.41 24.75 6.44
C GLU A 53 6.64 23.24 6.26
N MET A 54 5.79 22.57 5.48
CA MET A 54 5.94 21.13 5.19
C MET A 54 7.20 20.83 4.38
N THR A 55 7.57 21.71 3.45
CA THR A 55 8.78 21.54 2.61
C THR A 55 10.05 21.75 3.43
N LEU A 56 10.06 22.74 4.32
CA LEU A 56 11.14 22.97 5.28
C LEU A 56 11.28 21.77 6.23
N TRP A 57 10.16 21.31 6.80
CA TRP A 57 10.13 20.13 7.66
C TRP A 57 10.64 18.88 6.94
N ALA A 58 10.21 18.67 5.68
CA ALA A 58 10.68 17.57 4.85
C ALA A 58 12.19 17.66 4.65
N LYS A 59 12.73 18.82 4.27
CA LYS A 59 14.18 19.01 4.09
C LYS A 59 14.98 18.66 5.35
N GLU A 60 14.46 18.95 6.53
CA GLU A 60 15.10 18.65 7.81
C GLU A 60 14.98 17.16 8.21
N ASN A 61 13.98 16.44 7.71
CA ASN A 61 13.66 15.06 8.12
C ASN A 61 13.85 14.01 7.00
N ASN A 62 14.31 14.41 5.81
CA ASN A 62 14.44 13.55 4.61
C ASN A 62 15.82 12.88 4.47
N THR A 63 16.45 12.50 5.58
CA THR A 63 17.74 11.77 5.58
C THR A 63 17.60 10.25 5.70
N VAL A 64 16.38 9.70 5.83
CA VAL A 64 16.20 8.29 6.24
C VAL A 64 15.60 7.37 5.15
N VAL A 65 15.13 7.90 4.01
CA VAL A 65 14.37 7.06 3.04
C VAL A 65 15.19 6.55 1.85
N SER A 66 16.43 7.03 1.63
CA SER A 66 17.21 6.63 0.43
C SER A 66 18.18 5.44 0.58
N SER A 67 18.40 4.86 1.77
CA SER A 67 19.50 3.87 1.94
C SER A 67 19.08 2.44 2.31
N ARG A 68 17.79 2.09 2.29
CA ARG A 68 17.37 0.72 2.68
C ARG A 68 17.03 -0.20 1.52
N VAL A 69 17.48 0.15 0.31
CA VAL A 69 17.39 -0.70 -0.88
C VAL A 69 18.80 -0.98 -1.38
N ILE A 70 19.18 -2.27 -1.27
CA ILE A 70 20.40 -2.93 -1.77
C ILE A 70 21.64 -2.78 -0.88
N THR A 71 21.95 -3.81 -0.08
CA THR A 71 23.08 -4.75 -0.33
C THR A 71 23.06 -5.86 0.73
N HIS A 72 22.76 -7.09 0.31
CA HIS A 72 23.18 -8.31 1.01
C HIS A 72 24.55 -8.73 0.43
N GLY A 73 25.53 -9.04 1.28
CA GLY A 73 26.65 -9.90 0.93
C GLY A 73 28.06 -9.38 1.29
N GLY A 74 28.68 -10.01 2.29
CA GLY A 74 30.07 -10.50 2.28
C GLY A 74 31.24 -9.54 2.54
N GLN A 75 32.07 -9.89 3.55
CA GLN A 75 33.57 -9.92 3.63
C GLN A 75 34.38 -8.73 3.05
N ASP A 76 35.53 -8.26 3.56
CA ASP A 76 36.51 -8.73 4.55
C ASP A 76 37.52 -7.58 4.81
N THR A 77 38.18 -7.63 5.97
CA THR A 77 39.56 -7.18 6.33
C THR A 77 40.16 -5.85 5.80
N SER A 78 40.67 -5.02 6.71
CA SER A 78 42.08 -4.52 6.72
C SER A 78 42.26 -3.34 7.68
N GLY A 79 43.40 -3.27 8.38
CA GLY A 79 43.93 -1.97 8.83
C GLY A 79 44.40 -1.86 10.28
N LEU A 80 45.48 -2.55 10.60
CA LEU A 80 46.37 -2.39 11.75
C LEU A 80 46.69 -0.91 12.09
N ILE A 81 46.36 -0.42 13.30
CA ILE A 81 47.21 0.52 14.06
C ILE A 81 47.14 0.17 15.55
N GLN A 82 48.25 -0.39 16.04
CA GLN A 82 48.54 -0.61 17.45
C GLN A 82 48.87 0.73 18.11
N GLY A 83 47.87 1.36 18.71
CA GLY A 83 48.04 2.41 19.71
C GLY A 83 47.81 1.80 21.09
N HIS A 84 48.87 1.69 21.89
CA HIS A 84 48.82 1.17 23.26
C HIS A 84 48.09 2.17 24.16
N SER A 85 46.75 2.19 24.09
CA SER A 85 45.90 2.79 25.11
C SER A 85 45.46 1.66 26.03
N GLN A 86 45.99 1.67 27.25
CA GLN A 86 45.47 0.87 28.34
C GLN A 86 44.03 1.31 28.59
N VAL A 87 43.07 0.64 27.94
CA VAL A 87 41.66 0.77 28.26
C VAL A 87 41.33 -0.37 29.21
N THR A 88 41.40 -0.07 30.51
CA THR A 88 40.62 -0.83 31.49
C THR A 88 39.15 -0.53 31.20
N VAL A 89 38.57 -1.23 30.22
CA VAL A 89 37.12 -1.28 30.08
C VAL A 89 36.70 -2.19 31.22
N GLU A 90 36.18 -1.57 32.28
CA GLU A 90 35.26 -2.23 33.20
C GLU A 90 34.38 -3.17 32.39
N ARG A 91 34.15 -4.38 32.89
CA ARG A 91 33.02 -5.16 32.39
C ARG A 91 31.78 -4.33 32.72
N ASP A 92 31.41 -3.43 31.83
CA ASP A 92 30.11 -2.78 31.79
C ASP A 92 29.17 -3.89 31.32
N LEU A 93 28.94 -4.79 32.26
CA LEU A 93 27.89 -5.77 32.20
C LEU A 93 26.66 -4.91 32.06
N VAL A 94 26.05 -4.97 30.87
CA VAL A 94 24.67 -4.54 30.63
C VAL A 94 23.91 -4.82 31.91
N SER A 95 23.39 -3.76 32.53
CA SER A 95 22.78 -3.91 33.85
C SER A 95 21.66 -4.94 33.73
N GLN A 96 21.40 -5.72 34.78
CA GLN A 96 20.33 -6.72 34.75
C GLN A 96 18.98 -6.09 34.32
N ALA A 97 18.77 -4.80 34.64
CA ALA A 97 17.62 -4.03 34.20
C ALA A 97 17.60 -3.75 32.68
N GLU A 98 18.75 -3.56 32.05
CA GLU A 98 18.87 -3.33 30.60
C GLU A 98 18.72 -4.65 29.81
N GLU A 99 19.20 -5.77 30.36
CA GLU A 99 18.97 -7.10 29.79
C GLU A 99 17.48 -7.47 29.81
N GLU A 100 16.81 -7.22 30.95
CA GLU A 100 15.38 -7.46 31.13
C GLU A 100 14.52 -6.55 30.22
N ASP A 101 14.93 -5.29 30.02
CA ASP A 101 14.27 -4.36 29.09
C ASP A 101 14.45 -4.78 27.63
N MET A 102 15.64 -5.26 27.25
CA MET A 102 15.87 -5.81 25.90
C MET A 102 15.04 -7.06 25.64
N GLU A 103 14.89 -7.95 26.62
CA GLU A 103 14.05 -9.15 26.50
C GLU A 103 12.56 -8.78 26.36
N ALA A 104 12.08 -7.78 27.10
CA ALA A 104 10.72 -7.26 26.98
C ALA A 104 10.44 -6.64 25.58
N LEU A 105 11.40 -5.88 25.05
CA LEU A 105 11.31 -5.30 23.70
C LEU A 105 11.30 -6.38 22.60
N LEU A 106 12.14 -7.41 22.73
CA LEU A 106 12.17 -8.54 21.79
C LEU A 106 10.89 -9.37 21.86
N GLY A 107 10.35 -9.61 23.05
CA GLY A 107 9.05 -10.28 23.23
C GLY A 107 7.90 -9.53 22.54
N THR A 108 7.89 -8.21 22.65
CA THR A 108 6.91 -7.36 21.96
C THR A 108 7.08 -7.39 20.44
N TYR A 109 8.32 -7.38 19.95
CA TYR A 109 8.63 -7.46 18.53
C TYR A 109 8.22 -8.81 17.91
N VAL A 110 8.49 -9.92 18.59
CA VAL A 110 8.09 -11.28 18.17
C VAL A 110 6.56 -11.41 18.14
N MET A 111 5.88 -10.87 19.14
CA MET A 111 4.41 -10.82 19.17
C MET A 111 3.84 -9.99 18.00
N GLY A 112 4.44 -8.82 17.70
CA GLY A 112 4.03 -7.98 16.57
C GLY A 112 4.26 -8.61 15.19
N ILE A 113 5.28 -9.46 15.02
CA ILE A 113 5.51 -10.22 13.79
C ILE A 113 4.42 -11.29 13.59
N GLY A 114 4.06 -12.02 14.65
CA GLY A 114 2.99 -13.03 14.59
C GLY A 114 1.63 -12.44 14.19
N GLU A 115 1.35 -11.21 14.63
CA GLU A 115 0.16 -10.46 14.22
C GLU A 115 0.18 -10.08 12.74
N ALA A 116 1.34 -9.66 12.22
CA ALA A 116 1.50 -9.32 10.81
C ALA A 116 1.35 -10.55 9.89
N GLU A 117 1.91 -11.69 10.28
CA GLU A 117 1.80 -12.93 9.51
C GLU A 117 0.35 -13.45 9.50
N ALA A 118 -0.32 -13.44 10.66
CA ALA A 118 -1.73 -13.80 10.77
C ALA A 118 -2.66 -12.87 9.97
N PHE A 119 -2.35 -11.57 9.95
CA PHE A 119 -3.03 -10.59 9.10
C PHE A 119 -2.82 -10.89 7.62
N SER A 120 -1.58 -11.19 7.22
CA SER A 120 -1.26 -11.52 5.83
C SER A 120 -1.99 -12.79 5.35
N GLU A 121 -2.06 -13.82 6.18
CA GLU A 121 -2.78 -15.06 5.88
C GLU A 121 -4.29 -14.85 5.81
N ARG A 122 -4.83 -13.94 6.63
CA ARG A 122 -6.23 -13.53 6.54
C ARG A 122 -6.51 -12.80 5.22
N LEU A 123 -5.63 -11.86 4.85
CA LEU A 123 -5.76 -11.11 3.61
C LEU A 123 -5.69 -12.02 2.37
N LYS A 124 -4.76 -12.99 2.35
CA LYS A 124 -4.66 -13.98 1.28
C LYS A 124 -5.93 -14.82 1.12
N ARG A 125 -6.51 -15.28 2.23
CA ARG A 125 -7.78 -16.04 2.21
C ARG A 125 -8.95 -15.21 1.70
N GLU A 126 -9.00 -13.94 2.08
CA GLU A 126 -10.06 -13.01 1.62
C GLU A 126 -9.92 -12.68 0.13
N LEU A 127 -8.68 -12.47 -0.34
CA LEU A 127 -8.38 -12.24 -1.76
C LEU A 127 -8.80 -13.44 -2.62
N LEU A 128 -8.42 -14.67 -2.23
CA LEU A 128 -8.80 -15.88 -2.97
C LEU A 128 -10.32 -16.07 -3.04
N ALA A 129 -11.04 -15.76 -1.95
CA ALA A 129 -12.50 -15.82 -1.94
C ALA A 129 -13.11 -14.78 -2.90
N LEU A 130 -12.54 -13.58 -2.95
CA LEU A 130 -12.99 -12.52 -3.85
C LEU A 130 -12.72 -12.87 -5.32
N GLU A 131 -11.55 -13.41 -5.63
CA GLU A 131 -11.21 -13.88 -6.98
C GLU A 131 -12.17 -14.98 -7.44
N ALA A 132 -12.45 -15.97 -6.59
CA ALA A 132 -13.41 -17.03 -6.90
C ALA A 132 -14.83 -16.48 -7.16
N ALA A 133 -15.28 -15.52 -6.34
CA ALA A 133 -16.58 -14.87 -6.54
C ALA A 133 -16.64 -14.05 -7.84
N ASN A 134 -15.56 -13.35 -8.19
CA ASN A 134 -15.47 -12.59 -9.44
C ASN A 134 -15.50 -13.52 -10.66
N VAL A 135 -14.76 -14.63 -10.63
CA VAL A 135 -14.79 -15.64 -11.70
C VAL A 135 -16.19 -16.22 -11.85
N HIS A 136 -16.84 -16.58 -10.73
CA HIS A 136 -18.21 -17.08 -10.75
C HIS A 136 -19.18 -16.08 -11.39
N ALA A 137 -19.12 -14.80 -10.99
CA ALA A 137 -19.97 -13.76 -11.53
C ALA A 137 -19.75 -13.54 -13.04
N LEU A 138 -18.50 -13.62 -13.52
CA LEU A 138 -18.19 -13.53 -14.94
C LEU A 138 -18.74 -14.73 -15.73
N VAL A 139 -18.60 -15.94 -15.21
CA VAL A 139 -19.13 -17.16 -15.83
C VAL A 139 -20.67 -17.14 -15.86
N GLU A 140 -21.33 -16.63 -14.81
CA GLU A 140 -22.78 -16.45 -14.82
C GLU A 140 -23.26 -15.43 -15.86
N CYS A 141 -22.44 -14.43 -16.19
CA CYS A 141 -22.78 -13.46 -17.22
C CYS A 141 -22.59 -14.00 -18.64
N GLU A 142 -21.89 -15.11 -18.84
CA GLU A 142 -21.53 -15.65 -20.17
C GLU A 142 -22.77 -15.92 -21.03
N SER A 143 -23.77 -16.63 -20.49
CA SER A 143 -25.02 -16.94 -21.20
C SER A 143 -25.84 -15.69 -21.54
N ILE A 144 -25.88 -14.70 -20.64
CA ILE A 144 -26.57 -13.43 -20.85
C ILE A 144 -25.88 -12.63 -21.97
N ILE A 145 -24.54 -12.64 -22.00
CA ILE A 145 -23.76 -11.99 -23.05
C ILE A 145 -24.04 -12.66 -24.40
N GLU A 146 -24.09 -13.98 -24.46
CA GLU A 146 -24.41 -14.72 -25.69
C GLU A 146 -25.81 -14.39 -26.23
N GLU A 147 -26.82 -14.34 -25.36
CA GLU A 147 -28.19 -13.98 -25.75
C GLU A 147 -28.27 -12.56 -26.30
N VAL A 148 -27.65 -11.60 -25.61
CA VAL A 148 -27.63 -10.19 -26.05
C VAL A 148 -26.89 -10.05 -27.38
N LEU A 149 -25.79 -10.78 -27.57
CA LEU A 149 -24.98 -10.76 -28.78
C LEU A 149 -25.74 -11.35 -29.97
N LEU A 150 -26.45 -12.47 -29.77
CA LEU A 150 -27.34 -13.04 -30.79
C LEU A 150 -28.41 -12.03 -31.21
N VAL A 151 -29.10 -11.41 -30.25
CA VAL A 151 -30.13 -10.41 -30.53
C VAL A 151 -29.55 -9.25 -31.36
N LEU A 152 -28.39 -8.72 -30.97
CA LEU A 152 -27.70 -7.65 -31.71
C LEU A 152 -27.36 -8.04 -33.15
N ILE A 153 -26.85 -9.25 -33.36
CA ILE A 153 -26.52 -9.77 -34.70
C ILE A 153 -27.79 -9.89 -35.55
N PHE A 154 -28.87 -10.43 -34.99
CA PHE A 154 -30.16 -10.53 -35.69
C PHE A 154 -30.70 -9.16 -36.09
N TYR A 155 -30.73 -8.18 -35.18
CA TYR A 155 -31.17 -6.82 -35.49
C TYR A 155 -30.29 -6.15 -36.55
N SER A 156 -28.96 -6.30 -36.47
CA SER A 156 -28.06 -5.75 -37.49
C SER A 156 -28.30 -6.38 -38.86
N SER A 157 -28.57 -7.68 -38.93
CA SER A 157 -28.82 -8.40 -40.17
C SER A 157 -30.14 -7.96 -40.82
N ILE A 158 -31.19 -7.75 -40.01
CA ILE A 158 -32.48 -7.23 -40.48
C ILE A 158 -32.34 -5.81 -41.03
N LEU A 159 -31.66 -4.93 -40.29
CA LEU A 159 -31.41 -3.56 -40.74
C LEU A 159 -30.60 -3.51 -42.04
N TYR A 160 -29.59 -4.39 -42.19
CA TYR A 160 -28.82 -4.50 -43.42
C TYR A 160 -29.69 -4.98 -44.59
N ALA A 161 -30.55 -5.98 -44.37
CA ALA A 161 -31.47 -6.50 -45.37
C ALA A 161 -32.50 -5.44 -45.81
N GLU A 162 -33.08 -4.69 -44.87
CA GLU A 162 -33.98 -3.57 -45.19
C GLU A 162 -33.28 -2.46 -45.98
N SER A 163 -32.04 -2.12 -45.61
CA SER A 163 -31.25 -1.13 -46.32
C SER A 163 -30.95 -1.58 -47.77
N LEU A 164 -30.61 -2.85 -47.95
CA LEU A 164 -30.35 -3.42 -49.27
C LEU A 164 -31.63 -3.46 -50.12
N ALA A 165 -32.76 -3.87 -49.54
CA ALA A 165 -34.05 -3.92 -50.23
C ALA A 165 -34.51 -2.53 -50.70
N ARG A 166 -34.32 -1.49 -49.87
CA ARG A 166 -34.59 -0.10 -50.27
C ARG A 166 -33.69 0.39 -51.40
N SER A 167 -32.43 -0.07 -51.44
CA SER A 167 -31.48 0.31 -52.49
C SER A 167 -31.75 -0.35 -53.86
N LEU A 168 -32.43 -1.51 -53.88
CA LEU A 168 -32.80 -2.26 -55.10
C LEU A 168 -34.16 -1.86 -55.69
N GLN A 169 -34.97 -1.09 -54.95
CA GLN A 169 -36.28 -0.59 -55.39
C GLN A 169 -36.21 0.82 -56.03
N LEU A 170 -35.01 1.37 -56.19
CA LEU A 170 -34.68 2.58 -56.96
C LEU A 170 -34.03 2.19 -58.29
#